data_AF-A0A090N2M4-F1
#
_entry.id   AF-A0A090N2M4-F1
#
_cell.length_a   1.000
_cell.length_b   1.000
_cell.length_c   1.000
_cell.angle_alpha   90.00
_cell.angle_beta   90.00
_cell.angle_gamma   90.00
#
_symmetry.space_group_name_H-M   'P 1'
#
loop_
_entity.id
_entity.type
_entity.pdbx_description
1 polymer ?
#
loop_
_entity_poly.entity_id
_entity_poly.type
_entity_poly.pdbx_seq_one_letter_code
_entity_poly.pdbx_strand_id
1 'polypeptide(L)'
;MNEYERKREERIARNKAILAALISSDPTARACVEETRLSAGKARSAHKSPKQKKVIDDANLRRSNRARKLSAPVYTTFDVDEDLGDARAWKKTKRRSDKQDEHASRSETAAARKPSAPPSANSIRALRARLWEMYTNYLGERVEPPEGDGGLKAAVVKALSPVHSPKFSKMSGIQEWKNCVVLYVNVGDKHGNTYDNVFTGAGSRISWFAQPRQDEESSAIKVVLKTMTLEEESVEDAVKRAEDGDDSALKYVDWPLHLFCRMEGDAYVYCGRLKMVDYDRNKRPMKFQLRLLDAPLLRSSREFLGLVELGST
;
A
#
# COMPACT_ATOMS: atom_id res chain seq x y z
N MET A 1 -27.69 -20.17 20.91
CA MET A 1 -26.43 -19.39 21.04
C MET A 1 -25.39 -20.09 20.18
N ASN A 2 -24.87 -19.40 19.16
CA ASN A 2 -23.96 -19.98 18.18
C ASN A 2 -22.57 -20.21 18.81
N GLU A 3 -21.81 -21.22 18.38
CA GLU A 3 -20.46 -21.51 18.91
C GLU A 3 -19.53 -20.28 18.77
N TYR A 4 -19.76 -19.49 17.73
CA TYR A 4 -19.12 -18.20 17.52
C TYR A 4 -19.43 -17.18 18.63
N GLU A 5 -20.69 -17.10 19.09
CA GLU A 5 -21.10 -16.19 20.16
C GLU A 5 -20.44 -16.59 21.49
N ARG A 6 -20.36 -17.90 21.76
CA ARG A 6 -19.66 -18.42 22.94
C ARG A 6 -18.17 -18.08 22.93
N LYS A 7 -17.49 -18.33 21.81
CA LYS A 7 -16.05 -17.97 21.63
C LYS A 7 -15.81 -16.46 21.67
N ARG A 8 -16.80 -15.64 21.30
CA ARG A 8 -16.73 -14.18 21.39
C ARG A 8 -16.90 -13.71 22.83
N GLU A 9 -17.85 -14.29 23.57
CA GLU A 9 -18.08 -14.00 24.98
C GLU A 9 -16.90 -14.42 25.86
N GLU A 10 -16.30 -15.59 25.61
CA GLU A 10 -15.08 -16.06 26.27
C GLU A 10 -13.91 -15.08 26.05
N ARG A 11 -13.73 -14.58 24.82
CA ARG A 11 -12.72 -13.56 24.51
C ARG A 11 -13.00 -12.24 25.21
N ILE A 12 -14.25 -11.79 25.24
CA ILE A 12 -14.65 -10.57 25.96
C ILE A 12 -14.38 -10.72 27.46
N ALA A 13 -14.69 -11.87 28.05
CA ALA A 13 -14.45 -12.16 29.47
C ALA A 13 -12.96 -12.16 29.79
N ARG A 14 -12.13 -12.83 28.96
CA ARG A 14 -10.68 -12.85 29.12
C ARG A 14 -10.07 -11.45 29.05
N ASN A 15 -10.48 -10.64 28.07
CA ASN A 15 -9.97 -9.28 27.91
C ASN A 15 -10.39 -8.38 29.09
N LYS A 16 -11.62 -8.54 29.61
CA LYS A 16 -12.07 -7.83 30.81
C LYS A 16 -11.24 -8.18 32.04
N ALA A 17 -10.89 -9.45 32.22
CA ALA A 17 -10.05 -9.89 33.33
C ALA A 17 -8.63 -9.30 33.25
N ILE A 18 -8.03 -9.28 32.05
CA ILE A 18 -6.71 -8.69 31.82
C ILE A 18 -6.74 -7.18 32.11
N LEU A 19 -7.77 -6.47 31.62
CA LEU A 19 -7.93 -5.04 31.89
C LEU A 19 -8.09 -4.75 33.39
N ALA A 20 -8.84 -5.58 34.13
CA ALA A 20 -8.98 -5.42 35.57
C ALA A 20 -7.65 -5.67 36.33
N ALA A 21 -6.84 -6.64 35.87
CA ALA A 21 -5.51 -6.88 36.43
C ALA A 21 -4.55 -5.71 36.16
N LEU A 22 -4.58 -5.14 34.97
CA LEU A 22 -3.77 -3.96 34.61
C LEU A 22 -4.17 -2.72 35.42
N ILE A 23 -5.47 -2.47 35.58
CA ILE A 23 -5.96 -1.32 36.36
C ILE A 23 -5.70 -1.51 37.87
N SER A 24 -5.64 -2.73 38.38
CA SER A 24 -5.35 -2.98 39.80
C SER A 24 -3.86 -2.94 40.13
N SER A 25 -2.98 -3.25 39.17
CA SER A 25 -1.52 -3.22 39.34
C SER A 25 -0.91 -1.84 39.13
N ASP A 26 -1.61 -0.92 38.48
CA ASP A 26 -1.14 0.44 38.23
C ASP A 26 -1.99 1.48 38.99
N PRO A 27 -1.47 2.10 40.07
CA PRO A 27 -2.18 3.14 40.81
C PRO A 27 -2.44 4.40 39.97
N THR A 28 -1.64 4.67 38.95
CA THR A 28 -1.82 5.77 37.99
C THR A 28 -3.00 5.51 37.05
N ALA A 29 -3.24 4.26 36.66
CA ALA A 29 -4.39 3.87 35.85
C ALA A 29 -5.72 4.01 36.62
N ARG A 30 -5.72 3.84 37.95
CA ARG A 30 -6.91 4.08 38.79
C ARG A 30 -7.31 5.56 38.80
N ALA A 31 -6.35 6.47 38.91
CA ALA A 31 -6.60 7.91 38.93
C ALA A 31 -7.25 8.41 37.63
N CYS A 32 -6.78 7.95 36.46
CA CYS A 32 -7.39 8.29 35.17
C CYS A 32 -8.84 7.79 35.01
N VAL A 33 -9.17 6.62 35.57
CA VAL A 33 -10.54 6.08 35.49
C VAL A 33 -11.50 6.83 36.42
N GLU A 34 -11.05 7.32 37.57
CA GLU A 34 -11.87 8.18 38.45
C GLU A 34 -12.08 9.58 37.88
N GLU A 35 -11.07 10.19 37.26
CA GLU A 35 -11.19 11.51 36.61
C GLU A 35 -12.22 11.50 35.46
N THR A 36 -12.25 10.41 34.70
CA THR A 36 -13.21 10.24 33.60
C THR A 36 -14.65 10.06 34.10
N ARG A 37 -14.84 9.50 35.31
CA ARG A 37 -16.17 9.35 35.94
C ARG A 37 -16.69 10.65 36.56
N LEU A 38 -15.81 11.52 37.05
CA LEU A 38 -16.20 12.80 37.66
C LEU A 38 -16.48 13.91 36.61
N SER A 39 -15.97 13.77 35.38
CA SER A 39 -16.25 14.72 34.29
C SER A 39 -17.56 14.46 33.53
N ALA A 40 -18.28 13.37 33.81
CA ALA A 40 -19.49 12.97 33.07
C ALA A 40 -20.80 13.42 33.75
N GLY A 41 -20.86 14.65 34.28
CA GLY A 41 -22.02 15.11 35.04
C GLY A 41 -22.28 16.62 35.03
N LYS A 42 -22.76 17.17 33.91
CA LYS A 42 -23.84 18.19 33.88
C LYS A 42 -24.25 18.57 32.44
N ALA A 43 -25.55 18.43 32.20
CA ALA A 43 -26.24 18.66 30.94
C ALA A 43 -26.33 20.15 30.54
N ARG A 44 -26.46 20.39 29.23
CA ARG A 44 -27.33 21.44 28.70
C ARG A 44 -28.14 20.91 27.52
N SER A 45 -29.44 20.73 27.77
CA SER A 45 -30.48 20.60 26.76
C SER A 45 -30.59 21.90 25.98
N ALA A 46 -30.40 21.83 24.66
CA ALA A 46 -30.77 22.91 23.75
C ALA A 46 -31.79 22.36 22.75
N HIS A 47 -33.02 22.86 22.86
CA HIS A 47 -34.09 22.68 21.90
C HIS A 47 -33.57 23.01 20.49
N LYS A 48 -33.60 22.02 19.59
CA LYS A 48 -33.32 22.21 18.17
C LYS A 48 -34.65 22.23 17.43
N SER A 49 -35.00 23.40 16.89
CA SER A 49 -36.16 23.62 16.03
C SER A 49 -36.11 22.76 14.75
N PRO A 50 -37.27 22.39 14.17
CA PRO A 50 -37.32 21.47 13.04
C PRO A 50 -36.82 22.16 11.76
N LYS A 51 -35.74 21.63 11.18
CA LYS A 51 -35.26 22.07 9.85
C LYS A 51 -36.20 21.57 8.76
N GLN A 52 -36.68 22.50 7.93
CA GLN A 52 -37.46 22.24 6.71
C GLN A 52 -36.72 21.26 5.79
N LYS A 53 -37.45 20.24 5.31
CA LYS A 53 -36.99 19.31 4.25
C LYS A 53 -36.82 20.09 2.94
N LYS A 54 -35.59 20.19 2.44
CA LYS A 54 -35.36 20.52 1.02
C LYS A 54 -35.83 19.33 0.19
N VAL A 55 -36.68 19.59 -0.80
CA VAL A 55 -37.05 18.65 -1.85
C VAL A 55 -35.79 18.36 -2.67
N ILE A 56 -35.34 17.12 -2.66
CA ILE A 56 -34.20 16.65 -3.48
C ILE A 56 -34.81 16.12 -4.77
N ASP A 57 -34.28 16.59 -5.89
CA ASP A 57 -34.66 16.17 -7.25
C ASP A 57 -34.33 14.68 -7.47
N ASP A 58 -35.32 13.89 -7.87
CA ASP A 58 -35.28 12.42 -7.98
C ASP A 58 -34.23 11.91 -8.98
N ALA A 59 -33.75 12.78 -9.88
CA ALA A 59 -32.72 12.45 -10.87
C ALA A 59 -31.30 12.28 -10.27
N ASN A 60 -31.06 12.73 -9.03
CA ASN A 60 -29.72 12.72 -8.41
C ASN A 60 -29.58 11.79 -7.18
N LEU A 61 -30.56 10.90 -6.93
CA LEU A 61 -30.42 9.89 -5.89
C LEU A 61 -29.45 8.77 -6.31
N ARG A 62 -28.36 8.62 -5.54
CA ARG A 62 -27.51 7.43 -5.52
C ARG A 62 -28.37 6.17 -5.44
N ARG A 63 -28.28 5.31 -6.47
CA ARG A 63 -28.93 4.00 -6.59
C ARG A 63 -28.39 3.00 -5.55
N SER A 64 -28.70 3.20 -4.26
CA SER A 64 -28.43 2.19 -3.24
C SER A 64 -29.64 1.28 -3.09
N ASN A 65 -29.42 -0.04 -3.01
CA ASN A 65 -30.49 -1.02 -2.78
C ASN A 65 -31.30 -0.75 -1.50
N ARG A 66 -30.71 0.00 -0.55
CA ARG A 66 -31.37 0.46 0.67
C ARG A 66 -32.50 1.46 0.42
N ALA A 67 -32.42 2.28 -0.65
CA ALA A 67 -33.47 3.22 -1.03
C ALA A 67 -34.70 2.52 -1.66
N ARG A 68 -34.52 1.30 -2.20
CA ARG A 68 -35.59 0.53 -2.85
C ARG A 68 -36.41 -0.36 -1.91
N LYS A 69 -36.15 -0.35 -0.59
CA LYS A 69 -36.80 -1.23 0.40
C LYS A 69 -36.84 -2.71 -0.04
N LEU A 70 -35.84 -3.15 -0.80
CA LEU A 70 -35.70 -4.56 -1.15
C LEU A 70 -35.20 -5.32 0.09
N SER A 71 -35.70 -6.54 0.30
CA SER A 71 -35.28 -7.40 1.40
C SER A 71 -33.78 -7.70 1.30
N ALA A 72 -33.11 -7.80 2.45
CA ALA A 72 -31.71 -8.17 2.51
C ALA A 72 -31.52 -9.55 1.84
N PRO A 73 -30.49 -9.74 0.99
CA PRO A 73 -30.19 -11.04 0.42
C PRO A 73 -29.96 -12.06 1.55
N VAL A 74 -30.75 -13.13 1.54
CA VAL A 74 -30.59 -14.24 2.47
C VAL A 74 -29.35 -15.02 2.03
N TYR A 75 -28.29 -14.92 2.83
CA TYR A 75 -27.13 -15.79 2.68
C TYR A 75 -27.45 -17.12 3.35
N THR A 76 -27.76 -18.13 2.55
CA THR A 76 -27.77 -19.51 3.03
C THR A 76 -26.32 -19.94 3.29
N THR A 77 -26.14 -20.42 4.50
CA THR A 77 -24.93 -20.95 5.13
C THR A 77 -24.39 -22.20 4.43
N PHE A 78 -23.06 -22.21 4.23
CA PHE A 78 -22.16 -23.38 4.16
C PHE A 78 -22.49 -24.52 3.16
N ASP A 79 -21.74 -24.54 2.05
CA ASP A 79 -21.09 -25.80 1.62
C ASP A 79 -19.64 -25.74 2.13
N VAL A 80 -19.39 -26.56 3.13
CA VAL A 80 -18.08 -26.90 3.67
C VAL A 80 -17.45 -27.89 2.70
N ASP A 81 -16.31 -27.52 2.11
CA ASP A 81 -15.26 -28.48 1.81
C ASP A 81 -13.98 -27.93 2.45
N GLU A 82 -13.72 -28.41 3.67
CA GLU A 82 -12.35 -28.56 4.16
C GLU A 82 -11.73 -29.69 3.35
N ASP A 83 -10.77 -29.40 2.47
CA ASP A 83 -9.73 -30.37 2.20
C ASP A 83 -8.39 -29.68 1.93
N LEU A 84 -7.40 -30.28 2.56
CA LEU A 84 -6.00 -29.92 2.64
C LEU A 84 -5.33 -30.06 1.27
N GLY A 85 -4.20 -29.38 1.12
CA GLY A 85 -3.52 -29.27 -0.17
C GLY A 85 -3.23 -30.62 -0.83
N ASP A 86 -3.45 -30.68 -2.14
CA ASP A 86 -2.52 -31.39 -3.01
C ASP A 86 -2.60 -30.95 -4.46
N ALA A 87 -1.44 -30.94 -5.11
CA ALA A 87 -1.22 -30.47 -6.45
C ALA A 87 -1.93 -31.36 -7.49
N ARG A 88 -3.17 -31.04 -7.91
CA ARG A 88 -3.82 -31.68 -9.09
C ARG A 88 -5.10 -31.01 -9.64
N ALA A 89 -5.37 -29.74 -9.35
CA ALA A 89 -6.61 -29.06 -9.75
C ALA A 89 -6.67 -28.51 -11.19
N TRP A 90 -5.76 -28.87 -12.11
CA TRP A 90 -5.76 -28.36 -13.50
C TRP A 90 -6.50 -29.24 -14.52
N LYS A 91 -7.20 -30.30 -14.09
CA LYS A 91 -7.89 -31.24 -15.02
C LYS A 91 -9.41 -31.23 -15.01
N LYS A 92 -10.09 -30.38 -14.21
CA LYS A 92 -11.57 -30.39 -14.12
C LYS A 92 -12.30 -29.34 -14.96
N THR A 93 -11.61 -28.50 -15.74
CA THR A 93 -12.27 -27.52 -16.62
C THR A 93 -12.49 -28.00 -18.06
N LYS A 94 -12.06 -29.23 -18.42
CA LYS A 94 -12.13 -29.76 -19.80
C LYS A 94 -13.27 -30.78 -20.03
N ARG A 95 -14.33 -30.76 -19.22
CA ARG A 95 -15.44 -31.76 -19.30
C ARG A 95 -16.85 -31.17 -19.31
N ARG A 96 -16.99 -29.91 -19.77
CA ARG A 96 -18.30 -29.27 -19.98
C ARG A 96 -18.48 -28.64 -21.37
N SER A 97 -17.64 -28.98 -22.34
CA SER A 97 -17.73 -28.46 -23.72
C SER A 97 -18.15 -29.49 -24.79
N ASP A 98 -18.44 -30.74 -24.44
CA ASP A 98 -18.96 -31.73 -25.39
C ASP A 98 -20.48 -31.82 -25.27
N LYS A 99 -21.17 -30.87 -25.88
CA LYS A 99 -22.52 -31.00 -26.46
C LYS A 99 -22.94 -29.65 -27.04
N GLN A 100 -22.40 -29.32 -28.20
CA GLN A 100 -23.11 -28.66 -29.30
C GLN A 100 -22.12 -28.51 -30.46
N ASP A 101 -22.09 -29.55 -31.30
CA ASP A 101 -21.54 -29.47 -32.64
C ASP A 101 -22.48 -28.70 -33.57
N GLU A 102 -21.86 -28.16 -34.62
CA GLU A 102 -22.41 -27.73 -35.91
C GLU A 102 -22.97 -26.31 -36.01
N HIS A 103 -22.07 -25.33 -36.21
CA HIS A 103 -21.90 -24.66 -37.51
C HIS A 103 -20.89 -23.50 -37.43
N ALA A 104 -20.17 -23.34 -38.55
CA ALA A 104 -19.37 -22.18 -38.96
C ALA A 104 -17.92 -22.08 -38.42
N SER A 105 -17.03 -22.61 -39.25
CA SER A 105 -15.64 -22.21 -39.39
C SER A 105 -15.49 -20.68 -39.49
N ARG A 106 -14.85 -20.08 -38.49
CA ARG A 106 -14.29 -18.72 -38.61
C ARG A 106 -12.91 -18.71 -37.98
N SER A 107 -11.93 -18.35 -38.80
CA SER A 107 -10.53 -18.21 -38.46
C SER A 107 -10.34 -17.41 -37.18
N GLU A 108 -9.59 -17.97 -36.23
CA GLU A 108 -9.03 -17.26 -35.09
C GLU A 108 -8.00 -16.26 -35.60
N THR A 109 -8.48 -15.06 -35.94
CA THR A 109 -7.63 -13.87 -35.95
C THR A 109 -7.41 -13.45 -34.50
N ALA A 110 -6.14 -13.33 -34.10
CA ALA A 110 -5.73 -12.85 -32.79
C ALA A 110 -6.46 -11.54 -32.47
N ALA A 111 -7.47 -11.61 -31.60
CA ALA A 111 -8.25 -10.46 -31.20
C ALA A 111 -7.34 -9.50 -30.42
N ALA A 112 -6.94 -8.41 -31.10
CA ALA A 112 -6.22 -7.31 -30.49
C ALA A 112 -6.95 -6.85 -29.22
N ARG A 113 -6.29 -7.03 -28.06
CA ARG A 113 -6.80 -6.54 -26.77
C ARG A 113 -7.09 -5.04 -26.90
N LYS A 114 -8.36 -4.65 -26.75
CA LYS A 114 -8.77 -3.25 -26.78
C LYS A 114 -7.91 -2.45 -25.77
N PRO A 115 -7.38 -1.27 -26.15
CA PRO A 115 -6.59 -0.46 -25.23
C PRO A 115 -7.44 -0.10 -24.01
N SER A 116 -6.86 -0.27 -22.82
CA SER A 116 -7.52 0.10 -21.57
C SER A 116 -7.82 1.59 -21.56
N ALA A 117 -8.98 1.97 -21.01
CA ALA A 117 -9.37 3.38 -20.87
C ALA A 117 -8.27 4.20 -20.16
N PRO A 118 -8.06 5.48 -20.56
CA PRO A 118 -7.04 6.32 -19.96
C PRO A 118 -7.30 6.52 -18.45
N PRO A 119 -6.24 6.67 -17.64
CA PRO A 119 -6.40 6.92 -16.21
C PRO A 119 -7.12 8.26 -15.98
N SER A 120 -7.94 8.34 -14.92
CA SER A 120 -8.59 9.61 -14.55
C SER A 120 -7.54 10.68 -14.26
N ALA A 121 -7.82 11.94 -14.60
CA ALA A 121 -6.89 13.07 -14.42
C ALA A 121 -6.33 13.19 -12.99
N ASN A 122 -7.12 12.88 -11.96
CA ASN A 122 -6.69 12.94 -10.56
C ASN A 122 -6.02 11.64 -10.06
N SER A 123 -5.83 10.64 -10.92
CA SER A 123 -5.11 9.40 -10.56
C SER A 123 -3.62 9.65 -10.56
N ILE A 124 -2.90 9.07 -9.59
CA ILE A 124 -1.43 9.18 -9.56
C ILE A 124 -0.76 8.72 -10.87
N ARG A 125 -1.38 7.80 -11.62
CA ARG A 125 -0.89 7.36 -12.95
C ARG A 125 -0.88 8.48 -14.01
N ALA A 126 -1.71 9.51 -13.83
CA ALA A 126 -1.77 10.68 -14.72
C ALA A 126 -0.93 11.86 -14.19
N LEU A 127 -0.49 11.82 -12.92
CA LEU A 127 0.22 12.89 -12.25
C LEU A 127 1.73 12.65 -12.28
N ARG A 128 2.52 13.72 -12.43
CA ARG A 128 3.97 13.67 -12.24
C ARG A 128 4.31 13.82 -10.76
N ALA A 129 5.05 12.89 -10.21
CA ALA A 129 5.55 12.98 -8.84
C ALA A 129 6.64 14.07 -8.73
N ARG A 130 6.65 14.79 -7.61
CA ARG A 130 7.64 15.82 -7.27
C ARG A 130 8.90 15.19 -6.67
N LEU A 131 9.67 14.50 -7.51
CA LEU A 131 10.80 13.68 -7.06
C LEU A 131 11.95 14.50 -6.49
N TRP A 132 12.23 15.67 -7.08
CA TRP A 132 13.28 16.56 -6.59
C TRP A 132 13.00 17.13 -5.19
N GLU A 133 11.77 17.64 -4.97
CA GLU A 133 11.33 18.12 -3.65
C GLU A 133 11.38 16.99 -2.62
N MET A 134 10.99 15.77 -3.01
CA MET A 134 11.08 14.61 -2.13
C MET A 134 12.53 14.27 -1.79
N TYR A 135 13.41 14.29 -2.78
CA TYR A 135 14.82 13.95 -2.60
C TYR A 135 15.53 14.93 -1.67
N THR A 136 15.37 16.22 -1.92
CA THR A 136 16.03 17.29 -1.16
C THR A 136 15.56 17.38 0.28
N ASN A 137 14.28 17.13 0.56
CA ASN A 137 13.70 17.35 1.89
C ASN A 137 13.57 16.07 2.73
N TYR A 138 13.51 14.89 2.11
CA TYR A 138 13.14 13.65 2.81
C TYR A 138 14.13 12.49 2.65
N LEU A 139 15.25 12.63 1.94
CA LEU A 139 16.21 11.52 1.81
C LEU A 139 16.72 11.08 3.18
N GLY A 140 16.39 9.84 3.56
CA GLY A 140 16.72 9.27 4.86
C GLY A 140 15.82 9.75 6.00
N GLU A 141 14.78 10.53 5.73
CA GLU A 141 13.89 11.07 6.76
C GLU A 141 12.49 10.45 6.67
N ARG A 142 11.76 10.53 7.78
CA ARG A 142 10.36 10.09 7.86
C ARG A 142 9.43 11.08 7.18
N VAL A 143 8.47 10.55 6.44
CA VAL A 143 7.33 11.31 5.94
C VAL A 143 6.17 11.14 6.90
N GLU A 144 6.08 12.06 7.86
CA GLU A 144 5.03 12.05 8.88
C GLU A 144 3.67 12.45 8.29
N PRO A 145 2.57 11.79 8.70
CA PRO A 145 1.24 12.24 8.35
C PRO A 145 0.90 13.56 9.06
N PRO A 146 0.06 14.41 8.45
CA PRO A 146 -0.54 15.55 9.15
C PRO A 146 -1.27 15.08 10.42
N GLU A 147 -1.25 15.91 11.46
CA GLU A 147 -1.92 15.61 12.73
C GLU A 147 -3.39 15.19 12.51
N GLY A 148 -3.76 14.02 13.02
CA GLY A 148 -5.11 13.45 12.89
C GLY A 148 -5.41 12.67 11.61
N ASP A 149 -4.46 12.58 10.66
CA ASP A 149 -4.60 11.73 9.47
C ASP A 149 -3.89 10.37 9.67
N GLY A 150 -4.65 9.29 9.93
CA GLY A 150 -4.08 7.95 10.12
C GLY A 150 -3.50 7.30 8.85
N GLY A 151 -3.51 8.00 7.71
CA GLY A 151 -3.08 7.47 6.43
C GLY A 151 -1.56 7.57 6.19
N LEU A 152 -0.75 6.66 6.75
CA LEU A 152 0.71 6.66 6.60
C LEU A 152 1.19 6.70 5.13
N LYS A 153 0.60 5.85 4.26
CA LYS A 153 0.87 5.92 2.81
C LYS A 153 0.28 7.17 2.15
N ALA A 154 -0.84 7.68 2.67
CA ALA A 154 -1.48 8.87 2.11
C ALA A 154 -0.61 10.11 2.33
N ALA A 155 0.12 10.19 3.44
CA ALA A 155 1.11 11.23 3.71
C ALA A 155 2.18 11.29 2.61
N VAL A 156 2.80 10.15 2.30
CA VAL A 156 3.79 10.04 1.21
C VAL A 156 3.20 10.43 -0.13
N VAL A 157 2.02 9.91 -0.46
CA VAL A 157 1.39 10.22 -1.75
C VAL A 157 1.04 11.71 -1.85
N LYS A 158 0.60 12.35 -0.77
CA LYS A 158 0.35 13.80 -0.73
C LYS A 158 1.63 14.59 -0.93
N ALA A 159 2.72 14.23 -0.25
CA ALA A 159 4.02 14.88 -0.38
C ALA A 159 4.60 14.76 -1.80
N LEU A 160 4.40 13.62 -2.47
CA LEU A 160 4.79 13.44 -3.87
C LEU A 160 3.88 14.15 -4.87
N SER A 161 2.62 14.42 -4.50
CA SER A 161 1.61 14.82 -5.47
C SER A 161 1.61 16.33 -5.71
N PRO A 162 1.45 16.77 -6.97
CA PRO A 162 1.24 18.18 -7.28
C PRO A 162 -0.17 18.66 -6.91
N VAL A 163 -1.09 17.75 -6.54
CA VAL A 163 -2.47 18.08 -6.19
C VAL A 163 -2.79 17.60 -4.76
N HIS A 164 -3.73 18.26 -4.10
CA HIS A 164 -4.03 17.99 -2.69
C HIS A 164 -4.71 16.63 -2.43
N SER A 165 -5.53 16.13 -3.38
CA SER A 165 -6.34 14.91 -3.20
C SER A 165 -6.17 13.90 -4.34
N PRO A 166 -4.98 13.30 -4.51
CA PRO A 166 -4.73 12.30 -5.54
C PRO A 166 -5.49 10.99 -5.28
N LYS A 167 -5.96 10.33 -6.34
CA LYS A 167 -6.55 8.99 -6.29
C LYS A 167 -5.44 7.94 -6.47
N PHE A 168 -5.32 7.03 -5.51
CA PHE A 168 -4.35 5.94 -5.53
C PHE A 168 -4.89 4.68 -4.84
N SER A 169 -4.24 3.55 -5.07
CA SER A 169 -4.61 2.27 -4.43
C SER A 169 -3.98 2.15 -3.04
N LYS A 170 -4.76 2.22 -1.96
CA LYS A 170 -4.20 2.08 -0.59
C LYS A 170 -3.49 0.74 -0.37
N MET A 171 -3.97 -0.32 -1.02
CA MET A 171 -3.52 -1.70 -0.82
C MET A 171 -2.34 -2.11 -1.72
N SER A 172 -1.93 -1.28 -2.69
CA SER A 172 -0.83 -1.63 -3.59
C SER A 172 0.52 -1.17 -3.02
N GLY A 173 1.44 -2.11 -2.80
CA GLY A 173 2.83 -1.84 -2.43
C GLY A 173 3.68 -1.24 -3.56
N ILE A 174 3.19 -1.30 -4.80
CA ILE A 174 3.82 -0.71 -5.98
C ILE A 174 2.85 0.26 -6.65
N GLN A 175 3.30 1.48 -6.91
CA GLN A 175 2.49 2.53 -7.51
C GLN A 175 3.20 3.15 -8.70
N GLU A 176 2.48 3.20 -9.82
CA GLU A 176 2.95 3.84 -11.04
C GLU A 176 2.44 5.28 -11.10
N TRP A 177 3.38 6.21 -11.28
CA TRP A 177 3.17 7.61 -11.57
C TRP A 177 3.49 7.89 -13.04
N LYS A 178 3.16 9.08 -13.53
CA LYS A 178 3.44 9.44 -14.93
C LYS A 178 4.93 9.43 -15.27
N ASN A 179 5.80 9.74 -14.31
CA ASN A 179 7.26 9.84 -14.49
C ASN A 179 8.07 8.76 -13.75
N CYS A 180 7.49 7.99 -12.85
CA CYS A 180 8.24 7.01 -12.05
C CYS A 180 7.36 5.90 -11.48
N VAL A 181 7.99 4.89 -10.88
CA VAL A 181 7.38 3.88 -10.04
C VAL A 181 7.91 4.04 -8.61
N VAL A 182 7.00 3.96 -7.65
CA VAL A 182 7.30 4.05 -6.22
C VAL A 182 6.97 2.73 -5.54
N LEU A 183 7.96 2.17 -4.85
CA LEU A 183 7.82 0.99 -4.00
C LEU A 183 7.59 1.42 -2.56
N TYR A 184 6.57 0.84 -1.94
CA TYR A 184 6.21 0.99 -0.54
C TYR A 184 6.36 -0.36 0.13
N VAL A 185 7.42 -0.49 0.92
CA VAL A 185 7.90 -1.76 1.44
C VAL A 185 7.83 -1.75 2.96
N ASN A 186 7.22 -2.78 3.55
CA ASN A 186 7.42 -3.06 4.96
C ASN A 186 8.69 -3.90 5.08
N VAL A 187 9.59 -3.51 5.99
CA VAL A 187 10.86 -4.19 6.29
C VAL A 187 10.72 -4.84 7.67
N GLY A 188 11.29 -6.03 7.83
CA GLY A 188 11.26 -6.79 9.09
C GLY A 188 9.85 -7.15 9.52
N ASP A 189 9.30 -8.25 9.00
CA ASP A 189 7.99 -8.73 9.46
C ASP A 189 8.12 -9.49 10.79
N LYS A 190 7.27 -9.13 11.76
CA LYS A 190 7.20 -9.80 13.06
C LYS A 190 6.52 -11.18 12.98
N HIS A 191 5.87 -11.51 11.87
CA HIS A 191 5.01 -12.69 11.74
C HIS A 191 5.61 -13.84 10.91
N GLY A 192 6.91 -13.77 10.56
CA GLY A 192 7.60 -14.88 9.90
C GLY A 192 7.07 -15.21 8.50
N ASN A 193 6.65 -14.19 7.75
CA ASN A 193 6.22 -14.40 6.37
C ASN A 193 7.39 -14.89 5.51
N THR A 194 7.13 -15.85 4.62
CA THR A 194 8.15 -16.46 3.73
C THR A 194 8.79 -15.47 2.72
N TYR A 195 8.28 -14.23 2.66
CA TYR A 195 8.68 -13.19 1.71
C TYR A 195 9.15 -11.93 2.44
N ASP A 196 10.20 -12.08 3.24
CA ASP A 196 10.79 -10.95 3.96
C ASP A 196 11.55 -10.00 3.02
N ASN A 197 11.14 -8.73 3.02
CA ASN A 197 11.90 -7.68 2.38
C ASN A 197 13.01 -7.25 3.34
N VAL A 198 14.25 -7.53 2.97
CA VAL A 198 15.41 -7.38 3.86
C VAL A 198 16.48 -6.56 3.15
N PHE A 199 17.09 -5.67 3.92
CA PHE A 199 18.29 -4.97 3.50
C PHE A 199 19.51 -5.88 3.66
N THR A 200 20.38 -5.89 2.66
CA THR A 200 21.64 -6.64 2.65
C THR A 200 22.78 -5.71 2.22
N GLY A 201 24.02 -6.14 2.44
CA GLY A 201 25.20 -5.35 2.09
C GLY A 201 25.24 -4.00 2.78
N ALA A 202 25.01 -3.97 4.10
CA ALA A 202 24.97 -2.76 4.93
C ALA A 202 23.96 -1.71 4.41
N GLY A 203 22.77 -2.14 4.02
CA GLY A 203 21.71 -1.24 3.52
C GLY A 203 21.81 -0.88 2.03
N SER A 204 22.88 -1.29 1.33
CA SER A 204 23.06 -0.95 -0.09
C SER A 204 22.17 -1.75 -1.05
N ARG A 205 21.60 -2.88 -0.60
CA ARG A 205 20.74 -3.75 -1.40
C ARG A 205 19.48 -4.10 -0.64
N ILE A 206 18.38 -4.30 -1.36
CA ILE A 206 17.12 -4.78 -0.80
C ILE A 206 16.56 -5.89 -1.68
N SER A 207 16.08 -6.96 -1.06
CA SER A 207 15.24 -7.96 -1.74
C SER A 207 13.79 -7.55 -1.66
N TRP A 208 13.12 -7.47 -2.81
CA TRP A 208 11.71 -7.09 -2.92
C TRP A 208 10.90 -8.14 -3.67
N PHE A 209 9.69 -8.43 -3.20
CA PHE A 209 8.77 -9.37 -3.85
C PHE A 209 7.60 -8.64 -4.51
N ALA A 210 7.38 -8.90 -5.79
CA ALA A 210 6.21 -8.38 -6.50
C ALA A 210 4.93 -9.10 -6.06
N GLN A 211 3.76 -8.56 -6.42
CA GLN A 211 2.50 -9.27 -6.16
C GLN A 211 2.41 -10.54 -7.04
N PRO A 212 1.79 -11.65 -6.57
CA PRO A 212 1.70 -12.90 -7.35
C PRO A 212 1.08 -12.76 -8.75
N ARG A 213 0.21 -11.74 -8.92
CA ARG A 213 -0.45 -11.41 -10.18
C ARG A 213 0.40 -10.57 -11.15
N GLN A 214 1.59 -10.14 -10.73
CA GLN A 214 2.48 -9.34 -11.57
C GLN A 214 3.48 -10.25 -12.26
N ASP A 215 3.80 -9.85 -13.49
CA ASP A 215 4.71 -10.52 -14.41
C ASP A 215 5.56 -9.46 -15.13
N GLU A 216 6.44 -9.91 -16.02
CA GLU A 216 7.31 -9.03 -16.82
C GLU A 216 6.53 -8.11 -17.77
N GLU A 217 5.29 -8.46 -18.12
CA GLU A 217 4.45 -7.66 -19.00
C GLU A 217 3.78 -6.49 -18.27
N SER A 218 3.67 -6.58 -16.95
CA SER A 218 3.09 -5.56 -16.08
C SER A 218 3.85 -4.23 -16.21
N SER A 219 3.13 -3.14 -16.46
CA SER A 219 3.70 -1.80 -16.71
C SER A 219 4.73 -1.38 -15.66
N ALA A 220 4.39 -1.52 -14.38
CA ALA A 220 5.28 -1.17 -13.28
C ALA A 220 6.55 -2.05 -13.23
N ILE A 221 6.45 -3.34 -13.60
CA ILE A 221 7.60 -4.26 -13.64
C ILE A 221 8.51 -3.92 -14.82
N LYS A 222 7.97 -3.55 -15.99
CA LYS A 222 8.76 -3.06 -17.12
C LYS A 222 9.63 -1.86 -16.72
N VAL A 223 9.09 -0.94 -15.92
CA VAL A 223 9.86 0.20 -15.40
C VAL A 223 10.98 -0.25 -14.46
N VAL A 224 10.70 -1.21 -13.56
CA VAL A 224 11.73 -1.80 -12.68
C VAL A 224 12.84 -2.44 -13.50
N LEU A 225 12.50 -3.29 -14.47
CA LEU A 225 13.47 -3.98 -15.33
C LEU A 225 14.29 -3.01 -16.18
N LYS A 226 13.68 -1.93 -16.67
CA LYS A 226 14.38 -0.88 -17.43
C LYS A 226 15.53 -0.26 -16.64
N THR A 227 15.42 -0.19 -15.30
CA THR A 227 16.50 0.40 -14.48
C THR A 227 17.80 -0.39 -14.52
N MET A 228 17.76 -1.68 -14.87
CA MET A 228 18.95 -2.53 -14.97
C MET A 228 19.97 -1.98 -15.97
N THR A 229 19.50 -1.43 -17.09
CA THR A 229 20.33 -0.95 -18.19
C THR A 229 20.56 0.56 -18.18
N LEU A 230 19.98 1.29 -17.21
CA LEU A 230 20.20 2.74 -17.11
C LEU A 230 21.59 3.04 -16.57
N GLU A 231 22.26 3.99 -17.21
CA GLU A 231 23.51 4.56 -16.73
C GLU A 231 23.24 5.35 -15.45
N GLU A 232 24.14 5.18 -14.49
CA GLU A 232 24.04 5.82 -13.19
C GLU A 232 24.67 7.19 -13.29
N GLU A 233 23.88 8.22 -13.03
CA GLU A 233 24.41 9.56 -12.83
C GLU A 233 24.81 9.70 -11.36
N SER A 234 26.08 10.03 -11.11
CA SER A 234 26.55 10.29 -9.75
C SER A 234 25.80 11.47 -9.15
N VAL A 235 25.42 11.36 -7.88
CA VAL A 235 24.80 12.47 -7.13
C VAL A 235 25.76 13.65 -7.05
N GLU A 236 27.06 13.39 -6.92
CA GLU A 236 28.08 14.43 -6.87
C GLU A 236 28.11 15.24 -8.18
N ASP A 237 27.89 14.58 -9.32
CA ASP A 237 27.85 15.24 -10.63
C ASP A 237 26.56 16.04 -10.83
N ALA A 238 25.44 15.61 -10.22
CA ALA A 238 24.19 16.37 -10.21
C ALA A 238 24.25 17.59 -9.29
N VAL A 239 24.86 17.45 -8.11
CA VAL A 239 25.01 18.55 -7.15
C VAL A 239 26.02 19.58 -7.66
N LYS A 240 27.18 19.16 -8.17
CA LYS A 240 28.19 20.08 -8.74
C LYS A 240 27.63 20.92 -9.89
N ARG A 241 26.89 20.30 -10.82
CA ARG A 241 26.23 21.05 -11.90
C ARG A 241 25.19 22.06 -11.39
N ALA A 242 24.52 21.76 -10.29
CA ALA A 242 23.58 22.69 -9.66
C ALA A 242 24.31 23.87 -8.96
N GLU A 243 25.49 23.63 -8.40
CA GLU A 243 26.36 24.65 -7.79
C GLU A 243 27.04 25.54 -8.85
N ASP A 244 27.37 24.99 -10.02
CA ASP A 244 28.04 25.70 -11.13
C ASP A 244 27.13 26.67 -11.90
N GLY A 245 25.87 26.84 -11.49
CA GLY A 245 24.98 27.90 -11.99
C GLY A 245 24.55 27.76 -13.46
N ASP A 246 24.66 26.58 -14.04
CA ASP A 246 24.08 26.30 -15.36
C ASP A 246 22.55 26.21 -15.21
N ASP A 247 21.82 27.20 -15.71
CA ASP A 247 20.34 27.22 -15.70
C ASP A 247 19.71 26.03 -16.47
N SER A 248 20.52 25.24 -17.19
CA SER A 248 20.12 23.95 -17.76
C SER A 248 20.22 22.76 -16.77
N ALA A 249 20.88 22.94 -15.63
CA ALA A 249 21.22 21.94 -14.61
C ALA A 249 20.11 21.61 -13.59
N LEU A 250 18.92 22.20 -13.70
CA LEU A 250 17.76 21.80 -12.89
C LEU A 250 17.24 20.38 -13.20
N LYS A 251 17.90 19.63 -14.08
CA LYS A 251 17.52 18.25 -14.39
C LYS A 251 18.29 17.28 -13.53
N TYR A 252 17.91 17.21 -12.25
CA TYR A 252 17.90 15.90 -11.60
C TYR A 252 17.14 14.96 -12.54
N VAL A 253 17.84 14.01 -13.15
CA VAL A 253 17.19 13.06 -14.04
C VAL A 253 16.19 12.29 -13.18
N ASP A 254 14.90 12.48 -13.44
CA ASP A 254 13.78 11.80 -12.79
C ASP A 254 14.05 10.29 -12.85
N TRP A 255 14.70 9.75 -11.82
CA TRP A 255 15.06 8.34 -11.81
C TRP A 255 13.76 7.54 -11.69
N PRO A 256 13.56 6.50 -12.52
CA PRO A 256 12.22 5.97 -12.68
C PRO A 256 11.77 5.03 -11.55
N LEU A 257 12.63 4.71 -10.58
CA LEU A 257 12.30 3.79 -9.48
C LEU A 257 12.76 4.30 -8.11
N HIS A 258 11.81 4.44 -7.19
CA HIS A 258 12.03 5.00 -5.86
C HIS A 258 11.52 4.10 -4.74
N LEU A 259 12.17 4.18 -3.57
CA LEU A 259 11.87 3.35 -2.41
C LEU A 259 11.40 4.16 -1.21
N PHE A 260 10.29 3.70 -0.62
CA PHE A 260 9.85 4.06 0.71
C PHE A 260 9.75 2.79 1.55
N CYS A 261 10.43 2.78 2.69
CA CYS A 261 10.43 1.68 3.62
C CYS A 261 9.83 2.08 4.96
N ARG A 262 9.27 1.12 5.69
CA ARG A 262 8.85 1.30 7.07
C ARG A 262 8.88 0.00 7.84
N MET A 263 8.88 0.10 9.16
CA MET A 263 8.40 -0.97 10.02
C MET A 263 6.86 -1.00 10.02
N GLU A 264 6.26 -2.15 10.33
CA GLU A 264 4.81 -2.23 10.44
C GLU A 264 4.28 -1.31 11.55
N GLY A 265 3.38 -0.40 11.17
CA GLY A 265 2.79 0.60 12.09
C GLY A 265 3.45 1.97 12.02
N ASP A 266 4.66 2.07 11.46
CA ASP A 266 5.44 3.31 11.45
C ASP A 266 5.27 4.14 10.16
N ALA A 267 5.73 5.39 10.22
CA ALA A 267 5.85 6.27 9.07
C ALA A 267 6.86 5.72 8.05
N TYR A 268 6.67 6.11 6.78
CA TYR A 268 7.59 5.72 5.72
C TYR A 268 8.82 6.62 5.74
N VAL A 269 9.99 6.01 5.65
CA VAL A 269 11.27 6.66 5.36
C VAL A 269 11.49 6.63 3.86
N TYR A 270 11.88 7.75 3.27
CA TYR A 270 12.28 7.79 1.87
C TYR A 270 13.74 7.35 1.73
N CYS A 271 13.98 6.22 1.06
CA CYS A 271 15.31 5.63 0.93
C CYS A 271 16.03 6.06 -0.37
N GLY A 272 15.38 6.83 -1.25
CA GLY A 272 16.00 7.30 -2.48
C GLY A 272 15.73 6.41 -3.70
N ARG A 273 16.72 6.34 -4.60
CA ARG A 273 16.64 5.73 -5.92
C ARG A 273 17.09 4.27 -5.90
N LEU A 274 16.39 3.44 -6.68
CA LEU A 274 16.68 2.03 -6.82
C LEU A 274 17.09 1.66 -8.24
N LYS A 275 18.09 0.81 -8.36
CA LYS A 275 18.46 0.14 -9.60
C LYS A 275 18.27 -1.35 -9.47
N MET A 276 17.62 -1.95 -10.45
CA MET A 276 17.50 -3.41 -10.53
C MET A 276 18.88 -4.03 -10.80
N VAL A 277 19.22 -5.07 -10.04
CA VAL A 277 20.45 -5.85 -10.20
C VAL A 277 20.15 -7.22 -10.79
N ASP A 278 19.21 -7.95 -10.19
CA ASP A 278 18.88 -9.31 -10.60
C ASP A 278 17.44 -9.67 -10.20
N TYR A 279 16.86 -10.68 -10.83
CA TYR A 279 15.55 -11.21 -10.48
C TYR A 279 15.36 -12.65 -10.93
N ASP A 280 14.58 -13.41 -10.17
CA ASP A 280 14.23 -14.79 -10.52
C ASP A 280 12.94 -14.83 -11.34
N ARG A 281 13.07 -15.20 -12.62
CA ARG A 281 11.95 -15.32 -13.58
C ARG A 281 11.04 -16.51 -13.29
N ASN A 282 11.56 -17.56 -12.66
CA ASN A 282 10.84 -18.81 -12.44
C ASN A 282 10.14 -18.83 -11.08
N LYS A 283 10.55 -17.97 -10.15
CA LYS A 283 9.89 -17.81 -8.86
C LYS A 283 8.58 -17.03 -8.96
N ARG A 284 7.57 -17.49 -8.21
CA ARG A 284 6.28 -16.81 -8.04
C ARG A 284 5.97 -16.70 -6.56
N PRO A 285 5.74 -15.48 -6.02
CA PRO A 285 5.92 -14.17 -6.65
C PRO A 285 7.36 -13.90 -7.11
N MET A 286 7.53 -13.03 -8.12
CA MET A 286 8.87 -12.64 -8.61
C MET A 286 9.66 -11.96 -7.49
N LYS A 287 10.91 -12.41 -7.30
CA LYS A 287 11.87 -11.83 -6.35
C LYS A 287 12.87 -10.97 -7.11
N PHE A 288 12.98 -9.71 -6.72
CA PHE A 288 13.95 -8.76 -7.26
C PHE A 288 15.04 -8.48 -6.24
N GLN A 289 16.27 -8.37 -6.71
CA GLN A 289 17.39 -7.80 -6.00
C GLN A 289 17.63 -6.40 -6.55
N LEU A 290 17.47 -5.41 -5.68
CA LEU A 290 17.58 -4.00 -6.03
C LEU A 290 18.74 -3.38 -5.25
N ARG A 291 19.49 -2.49 -5.90
CA ARG A 291 20.56 -1.70 -5.28
C ARG A 291 20.08 -0.28 -5.04
N LEU A 292 20.36 0.22 -3.85
CA LEU A 292 20.08 1.59 -3.47
C LEU A 292 21.23 2.49 -3.91
N LEU A 293 20.97 3.39 -4.85
CA LEU A 293 22.00 4.27 -5.42
C LEU A 293 22.48 5.30 -4.40
N ASP A 294 21.57 5.76 -3.55
CA ASP A 294 21.83 6.80 -2.55
C ASP A 294 22.30 6.22 -1.20
N ALA A 295 22.63 4.93 -1.14
CA ALA A 295 23.08 4.27 0.09
C ALA A 295 24.24 4.97 0.81
N PRO A 296 25.27 5.53 0.13
CA PRO A 296 26.34 6.26 0.82
C PRO A 296 25.85 7.47 1.62
N LEU A 297 24.84 8.19 1.11
CA LEU A 297 24.27 9.38 1.74
C LEU A 297 23.39 9.04 2.95
N LEU A 298 22.85 7.83 2.97
CA LEU A 298 21.96 7.36 4.02
C LEU A 298 22.67 6.78 5.25
N ARG A 299 24.00 6.62 5.21
CA ARG A 299 24.78 6.03 6.32
C ARG A 299 24.75 6.86 7.60
N SER A 300 24.43 8.15 7.49
CA SER A 300 24.28 9.06 8.62
C SER A 300 22.83 9.20 9.09
N SER A 301 21.86 8.69 8.33
CA SER A 301 20.45 8.76 8.69
C SER A 301 20.11 7.73 9.76
N ARG A 302 19.72 8.21 10.94
CA ARG A 302 19.26 7.36 12.05
C ARG A 302 18.02 6.56 11.67
N GLU A 303 17.10 7.19 10.94
CA GLU A 303 15.83 6.56 10.56
C GLU A 303 16.02 5.44 9.54
N PHE A 304 16.93 5.63 8.58
CA PHE A 304 17.30 4.58 7.65
C PHE A 304 18.05 3.44 8.34
N LEU A 305 19.02 3.75 9.20
CA LEU A 305 19.79 2.73 9.93
C LEU A 305 18.88 1.85 10.79
N GLY A 306 17.86 2.43 11.43
CA GLY A 306 16.85 1.67 12.17
C GLY A 306 16.14 0.61 11.33
N LEU A 307 15.92 0.85 10.03
CA LEU A 307 15.33 -0.13 9.11
C LEU A 307 16.31 -1.23 8.72
N VAL A 308 17.61 -0.93 8.64
CA VAL A 308 18.66 -1.87 8.19
C VAL A 308 19.05 -2.82 9.32
N GLU A 309 19.25 -2.29 10.54
CA GLU A 309 19.68 -3.07 11.70
C GLU A 309 18.62 -4.09 12.13
N LEU A 310 17.35 -3.69 12.14
CA LEU A 310 16.23 -4.56 12.52
C LEU A 310 15.85 -5.59 11.45
N GLY A 311 16.23 -5.36 10.19
CA GLY A 311 16.03 -6.33 9.10
C GLY A 311 17.10 -7.43 9.05
N SER A 312 18.17 -7.30 9.83
CA SER A 312 19.33 -8.21 9.81
C SER A 312 19.32 -9.26 10.93
N THR A 313 18.32 -9.23 11.81
CA THR A 313 18.10 -10.21 12.90
C THR A 313 17.16 -11.32 12.45
#